data_AF-A0A3M1YY95-F1
#
_entry.id   AF-A0A3M1YY95-F1
#
_cell.length_a   1.000
_cell.length_b   1.000
_cell.length_c   1.000
_cell.angle_alpha   90.00
_cell.angle_beta   90.00
_cell.angle_gamma   90.00
#
_symmetry.space_group_name_H-M   'P 1'
#
loop_
_entity.id
_entity.type
_entity.pdbx_description
1 polymer ?
#
loop_
_entity_poly.entity_id
_entity_poly.type
_entity_poly.pdbx_seq_one_letter_code
_entity_poly.pdbx_strand_id
1 'polypeptide(L)'
;MKYEKIDKRLFIHNREQFKKHLKPKSLAVFNSNDIFNTGADSTLPFVQNKDLFHLSGVDQEESILVIFPDCKNEKHREILFLKETNELIAVWEGEKLTKEQAFEVSGIKTVYWLDQFETVFKQLMAEAEHVYLNTNEHLRANTEMQTREDRFIEWCKKKYPAHRYERSAPVMHKIRSVKHPIELDLMQKACNITEKGFRRTLQFVKPGVMEYEIEAEIIHEFIRNRSRGFAYTPIIASGKNACVLHYIENNQKCKDGEVILMDFGAEYANYCSDLTRCIPVNGKFTKRQKEVYNAVLRVKNEATKLLRPGVMLDEYHKEVGKIMESELLKLKLIDKTDIKNQNPEWPAYKKNFMHGTSHFIGLDTHDAGLWHEPVQANMVFTVEPGIYIPEEGLGIRLEDDVVVQENGDPVNLMRNIPIEVDEIEDLMNQ
;
A
#
# COMPACT_ATOMS: atom_id res chain seq x y z
N MET A 1 -13.85 7.31 12.02
CA MET A 1 -12.51 6.72 11.80
C MET A 1 -11.81 6.43 13.12
N LYS A 2 -11.00 5.36 13.21
CA LYS A 2 -10.28 4.98 14.46
C LYS A 2 -8.98 5.78 14.67
N TYR A 3 -8.41 6.33 13.60
CA TYR A 3 -7.17 7.10 13.64
C TYR A 3 -7.37 8.56 14.08
N GLU A 4 -6.28 9.20 14.47
CA GLU A 4 -6.26 10.61 14.90
C GLU A 4 -6.32 11.55 13.70
N LYS A 5 -6.93 12.74 13.88
CA LYS A 5 -7.04 13.73 12.80
C LYS A 5 -5.67 14.02 12.20
N ILE A 6 -5.53 13.80 10.89
CA ILE A 6 -4.34 14.14 10.12
C ILE A 6 -4.29 15.67 9.97
N ASP A 7 -3.08 16.23 10.04
CA ASP A 7 -2.88 17.66 9.89
C ASP A 7 -3.22 18.11 8.46
N LYS A 8 -4.20 19.02 8.33
CA LYS A 8 -4.67 19.55 7.04
C LYS A 8 -3.57 20.21 6.20
N ARG A 9 -2.43 20.59 6.80
CA ARG A 9 -1.25 21.07 6.08
C ARG A 9 -0.74 20.06 5.04
N LEU A 10 -0.87 18.74 5.31
CA LEU A 10 -0.55 17.70 4.34
C LEU A 10 -1.40 17.83 3.08
N PHE A 11 -2.72 17.88 3.22
CA PHE A 11 -3.63 17.91 2.07
C PHE A 11 -3.53 19.22 1.30
N ILE A 12 -3.30 20.35 1.98
CA ILE A 12 -2.98 21.63 1.32
C ILE A 12 -1.70 21.48 0.49
N HIS A 13 -0.63 20.92 1.06
CA HIS A 13 0.62 20.67 0.34
C HIS A 13 0.40 19.78 -0.89
N ASN A 14 -0.33 18.68 -0.74
CA ASN A 14 -0.57 17.72 -1.81
C ASN A 14 -1.33 18.34 -2.99
N ARG A 15 -2.33 19.20 -2.72
CA ARG A 15 -3.00 19.97 -3.78
C ARG A 15 -2.04 20.95 -4.45
N GLU A 16 -1.20 21.64 -3.70
CA GLU A 16 -0.18 22.53 -4.30
C GLU A 16 0.81 21.77 -5.20
N GLN A 17 1.21 20.54 -4.85
CA GLN A 17 2.04 19.71 -5.75
C GLN A 17 1.28 19.29 -7.00
N PHE A 18 0.03 18.85 -6.84
CA PHE A 18 -0.82 18.46 -7.97
C PHE A 18 -1.00 19.59 -8.98
N LYS A 19 -1.29 20.81 -8.51
CA LYS A 19 -1.53 22.00 -9.35
C LYS A 19 -0.35 22.35 -10.26
N LYS A 20 0.89 22.09 -9.83
CA LYS A 20 2.10 22.38 -10.63
C LYS A 20 2.17 21.60 -11.93
N HIS A 21 1.39 20.52 -12.06
CA HIS A 21 1.36 19.65 -13.23
C HIS A 21 0.12 19.84 -14.11
N LEU A 22 -0.78 20.75 -13.73
CA LEU A 22 -1.94 21.08 -14.54
C LEU A 22 -1.56 22.04 -15.67
N LYS A 23 -2.15 21.82 -16.84
CA LYS A 23 -2.14 22.83 -17.91
C LYS A 23 -2.88 24.09 -17.44
N PRO A 24 -2.56 25.28 -17.97
CA PRO A 24 -3.36 26.48 -17.70
C PRO A 24 -4.84 26.26 -18.04
N LYS A 25 -5.73 26.92 -17.28
CA LYS A 25 -7.18 26.86 -17.41
C LYS A 25 -7.75 25.44 -17.35
N SER A 26 -7.16 24.61 -16.48
CA SER A 26 -7.61 23.24 -16.26
C SER A 26 -8.38 23.10 -14.96
N LEU A 27 -9.44 22.29 -15.01
CA LEU A 27 -10.12 21.78 -13.83
C LEU A 27 -9.84 20.28 -13.68
N ALA A 28 -9.70 19.79 -12.45
CA ALA A 28 -9.59 18.37 -12.13
C ALA A 28 -10.73 17.94 -11.21
N VAL A 29 -11.25 16.74 -11.42
CA VAL A 29 -12.33 16.15 -10.60
C VAL A 29 -11.89 14.80 -10.07
N PHE A 30 -12.16 14.56 -8.79
CA PHE A 30 -11.96 13.30 -8.10
C PHE A 30 -13.24 12.93 -7.35
N ASN A 31 -13.67 11.69 -7.47
CA ASN A 31 -14.87 11.16 -6.85
C ASN A 31 -14.49 10.18 -5.74
N SER A 32 -15.32 10.12 -4.68
CA SER A 32 -15.23 9.04 -3.71
C SER A 32 -15.53 7.70 -4.34
N ASN A 33 -15.10 6.61 -3.72
CA ASN A 33 -15.58 5.29 -4.10
C ASN A 33 -17.08 5.12 -3.77
N ASP A 34 -17.69 4.10 -4.35
CA ASP A 34 -19.03 3.64 -3.96
C ASP A 34 -18.96 2.83 -2.65
N ILE A 35 -20.09 2.71 -1.95
CA ILE A 35 -20.28 1.66 -0.94
C ILE A 35 -20.60 0.35 -1.68
N PHE A 36 -19.86 -0.71 -1.38
CA PHE A 36 -20.05 -2.01 -2.03
C PHE A 36 -21.07 -2.87 -1.29
N ASN A 37 -22.06 -3.39 -2.02
CA ASN A 37 -23.09 -4.29 -1.47
C ASN A 37 -22.60 -5.75 -1.48
N THR A 38 -22.89 -6.51 -0.41
CA THR A 38 -22.58 -7.95 -0.32
C THR A 38 -23.81 -8.84 -0.51
N GLY A 39 -25.01 -8.29 -0.33
CA GLY A 39 -26.28 -8.98 -0.54
C GLY A 39 -27.42 -8.35 0.26
N ALA A 40 -28.64 -8.38 -0.28
CA ALA A 40 -29.81 -7.69 0.29
C ALA A 40 -29.50 -6.22 0.63
N ASP A 41 -29.46 -5.87 1.92
CA ASP A 41 -29.17 -4.54 2.47
C ASP A 41 -27.78 -4.43 3.13
N SER A 42 -26.96 -5.49 3.07
CA SER A 42 -25.63 -5.53 3.68
C SER A 42 -24.55 -4.96 2.77
N THR A 43 -23.58 -4.28 3.38
CA THR A 43 -22.46 -3.62 2.71
C THR A 43 -21.11 -4.03 3.27
N LEU A 44 -20.06 -3.90 2.47
CA LEU A 44 -18.69 -3.89 2.97
C LEU A 44 -18.40 -2.55 3.66
N PRO A 45 -17.46 -2.52 4.63
CA PRO A 45 -16.94 -1.28 5.16
C PRO A 45 -16.44 -0.36 4.03
N PHE A 46 -16.81 0.92 4.09
CA PHE A 46 -16.41 1.90 3.09
C PHE A 46 -14.87 2.05 3.04
N VAL A 47 -14.33 2.10 1.82
CA VAL A 47 -12.93 2.36 1.54
C VAL A 47 -12.83 3.50 0.53
N GLN A 48 -12.27 4.63 0.97
CA GLN A 48 -12.16 5.82 0.15
C GLN A 48 -11.25 5.66 -1.07
N ASN A 49 -11.54 6.42 -2.13
CA ASN A 49 -10.63 6.60 -3.26
C ASN A 49 -9.33 7.27 -2.79
N LYS A 50 -8.19 6.61 -3.01
CA LYS A 50 -6.90 7.04 -2.45
C LYS A 50 -6.42 8.38 -3.01
N ASP A 51 -6.77 8.73 -4.25
CA ASP A 51 -6.39 10.02 -4.82
C ASP A 51 -7.21 11.18 -4.25
N LEU A 52 -8.53 10.98 -4.10
CA LEU A 52 -9.38 11.94 -3.39
C LEU A 52 -8.91 12.14 -1.96
N PHE A 53 -8.62 11.04 -1.25
CA PHE A 53 -8.11 11.08 0.11
C PHE A 53 -6.76 11.81 0.18
N HIS A 54 -5.81 11.48 -0.70
CA HIS A 54 -4.48 12.11 -0.75
C HIS A 54 -4.56 13.63 -0.92
N LEU A 55 -5.54 14.13 -1.68
CA LEU A 55 -5.69 15.56 -1.97
C LEU A 55 -6.57 16.32 -0.95
N SER A 56 -7.42 15.64 -0.19
CA SER A 56 -8.42 16.30 0.67
C SER A 56 -8.46 15.82 2.11
N GLY A 57 -7.99 14.61 2.42
CA GLY A 57 -8.16 13.96 3.71
C GLY A 57 -9.59 13.55 4.04
N VAL A 58 -10.54 13.81 3.14
CA VAL A 58 -11.95 13.46 3.33
C VAL A 58 -12.11 11.95 3.19
N ASP A 59 -12.43 11.29 4.29
CA ASP A 59 -12.74 9.86 4.36
C ASP A 59 -14.24 9.67 4.62
N GLN A 60 -15.03 10.05 3.62
CA GLN A 60 -16.49 9.98 3.63
C GLN A 60 -16.95 9.60 2.21
N GLU A 61 -17.90 8.69 2.12
CA GLU A 61 -18.60 8.38 0.88
C GLU A 61 -19.35 9.60 0.31
N GLU A 62 -19.80 9.46 -0.94
CA GLU A 62 -20.55 10.49 -1.65
C GLU A 62 -19.86 11.87 -1.55
N SER A 63 -18.56 11.91 -1.84
CA SER A 63 -17.78 13.14 -1.84
C SER A 63 -17.11 13.38 -3.19
N ILE A 64 -17.00 14.65 -3.57
CA ILE A 64 -16.35 15.07 -4.83
C ILE A 64 -15.40 16.22 -4.53
N LEU A 65 -14.17 16.12 -5.00
CA LEU A 65 -13.18 17.18 -4.97
C LEU A 65 -13.04 17.79 -6.37
N VAL A 66 -13.11 19.12 -6.45
CA VAL A 66 -12.80 19.87 -7.66
C VAL A 66 -11.65 20.84 -7.39
N ILE A 67 -10.63 20.81 -8.24
CA ILE A 67 -9.47 21.72 -8.20
C ILE A 67 -9.41 22.48 -9.52
N PHE A 68 -9.49 23.81 -9.48
CA PHE A 68 -9.43 24.67 -10.66
C PHE A 68 -8.63 25.95 -10.39
N PRO A 69 -7.28 25.88 -10.40
CA PRO A 69 -6.41 26.95 -9.90
C PRO A 69 -6.62 28.29 -10.59
N ASP A 70 -6.93 28.26 -11.89
CA ASP A 70 -7.09 29.44 -12.74
C ASP A 70 -8.53 29.97 -12.79
N CYS A 71 -9.46 29.42 -11.99
CA CYS A 71 -10.82 29.95 -11.93
C CYS A 71 -10.80 31.42 -11.47
N LYS A 72 -11.51 32.28 -12.21
CA LYS A 72 -11.69 33.71 -11.91
C LYS A 72 -12.26 33.94 -10.53
N ASN A 73 -13.22 33.11 -10.12
CA ASN A 73 -13.75 33.16 -8.77
C ASN A 73 -12.81 32.40 -7.82
N GLU A 74 -12.09 33.12 -6.96
CA GLU A 74 -11.13 32.50 -6.06
C GLU A 74 -11.75 31.46 -5.12
N LYS A 75 -13.04 31.62 -4.78
CA LYS A 75 -13.78 30.63 -3.97
C LYS A 75 -13.92 29.30 -4.69
N HIS A 76 -13.84 29.27 -6.02
CA HIS A 76 -14.03 28.08 -6.84
C HIS A 76 -12.72 27.42 -7.28
N ARG A 77 -11.57 27.87 -6.77
CA ARG A 77 -10.27 27.26 -7.08
C ARG A 77 -10.07 25.90 -6.41
N GLU A 78 -10.71 25.68 -5.27
CA GLU A 78 -10.77 24.40 -4.57
C GLU A 78 -12.17 24.25 -3.97
N ILE A 79 -12.86 23.15 -4.27
CA ILE A 79 -14.24 22.92 -3.84
C ILE A 79 -14.40 21.48 -3.40
N LEU A 80 -15.04 21.28 -2.25
CA LEU A 80 -15.60 19.99 -1.85
C LEU A 80 -17.11 19.99 -2.02
N PHE A 81 -17.64 18.90 -2.54
CA PHE A 81 -19.06 18.57 -2.50
C PHE A 81 -19.24 17.36 -1.60
N LEU A 82 -20.13 17.47 -0.61
CA LEU A 82 -20.36 16.44 0.39
C LEU A 82 -21.84 16.09 0.50
N LYS A 83 -22.13 14.87 0.92
CA LYS A 83 -23.48 14.51 1.36
C LYS A 83 -23.85 15.34 2.59
N GLU A 84 -24.95 16.10 2.46
CA GLU A 84 -25.51 16.83 3.59
C GLU A 84 -26.03 15.83 4.62
N THR A 85 -25.64 16.02 5.89
CA THR A 85 -26.24 15.29 7.00
C THR A 85 -27.56 15.95 7.41
N ASN A 86 -28.53 15.15 7.82
CA ASN A 86 -29.73 15.62 8.52
C ASN A 86 -29.97 14.70 9.73
N GLU A 87 -30.89 15.08 10.63
CA GLU A 87 -31.15 14.31 11.85
C GLU A 87 -31.49 12.84 11.56
N LEU A 88 -32.20 12.57 10.45
CA LEU A 88 -32.53 11.22 10.03
C LEU A 88 -31.26 10.45 9.60
N ILE A 89 -30.45 11.00 8.71
CA ILE A 89 -29.18 10.38 8.26
C ILE A 89 -28.26 10.13 9.46
N ALA A 90 -28.15 11.08 10.39
CA ALA A 90 -27.32 10.92 11.58
C ALA A 90 -27.76 9.74 12.46
N VAL A 91 -29.07 9.49 12.57
CA VAL A 91 -29.62 8.35 13.32
C VAL A 91 -29.32 7.01 12.65
N TRP A 92 -29.38 6.94 11.31
CA TRP A 92 -29.28 5.68 10.57
C TRP A 92 -27.85 5.34 10.10
N GLU A 93 -27.08 6.34 9.70
CA GLU A 93 -25.78 6.16 9.03
C GLU A 93 -24.62 6.83 9.78
N GLY A 94 -24.91 7.53 10.88
CA GLY A 94 -23.94 8.33 11.62
C GLY A 94 -23.73 9.74 11.03
N GLU A 95 -23.00 10.57 11.78
CA GLU A 95 -22.73 11.96 11.39
C GLU A 95 -21.81 12.05 10.17
N LYS A 96 -22.27 12.75 9.12
CA LYS A 96 -21.41 13.20 8.02
C LYS A 96 -20.72 14.52 8.38
N LEU A 97 -19.64 14.84 7.69
CA LEU A 97 -18.88 16.07 7.88
C LEU A 97 -19.75 17.31 7.66
N THR A 98 -19.77 18.22 8.62
CA THR A 98 -20.23 19.59 8.40
C THR A 98 -19.23 20.36 7.53
N LYS A 99 -19.62 21.55 7.03
CA LYS A 99 -18.71 22.40 6.24
C LYS A 99 -17.48 22.83 7.05
N GLU A 100 -17.67 23.09 8.34
CA GLU A 100 -16.60 23.46 9.28
C GLU A 100 -15.66 22.27 9.52
N GLN A 101 -16.21 21.08 9.75
CA GLN A 101 -15.40 19.87 9.91
C GLN A 101 -14.64 19.53 8.63
N ALA A 102 -15.26 19.68 7.47
CA ALA A 102 -14.61 19.51 6.17
C ALA A 102 -13.44 20.48 5.97
N PHE A 103 -13.56 21.74 6.38
CA PHE A 103 -12.45 22.69 6.40
C PHE A 103 -11.35 22.27 7.38
N GLU A 104 -11.71 21.76 8.56
CA GLU A 104 -10.75 21.31 9.56
C GLU A 104 -9.98 20.03 9.18
N VAL A 105 -10.56 19.21 8.31
CA VAL A 105 -9.92 18.03 7.72
C VAL A 105 -9.07 18.41 6.51
N SER A 106 -9.61 19.18 5.57
CA SER A 106 -9.03 19.35 4.23
C SER A 106 -8.28 20.67 4.01
N GLY A 107 -8.58 21.70 4.81
CA GLY A 107 -8.18 23.08 4.56
C GLY A 107 -8.96 23.79 3.43
N ILE A 108 -9.92 23.11 2.78
CA ILE A 108 -10.72 23.67 1.69
C ILE A 108 -11.83 24.56 2.27
N LYS A 109 -11.84 25.83 1.88
CA LYS A 109 -12.76 26.84 2.41
C LYS A 109 -14.16 26.78 1.79
N THR A 110 -14.27 26.27 0.57
CA THR A 110 -15.53 26.25 -0.17
C THR A 110 -16.10 24.86 -0.20
N VAL A 111 -17.21 24.68 0.51
CA VAL A 111 -17.92 23.40 0.62
C VAL A 111 -19.38 23.59 0.22
N TYR A 112 -19.80 22.83 -0.77
CA TYR A 112 -21.19 22.74 -1.24
C TYR A 112 -21.77 21.36 -0.90
N TRP A 113 -23.08 21.26 -0.98
CA TRP A 113 -23.77 19.98 -0.90
C TRP A 113 -23.80 19.31 -2.29
N LEU A 114 -23.90 17.98 -2.32
CA LEU A 114 -23.88 17.18 -3.56
C LEU A 114 -24.95 17.59 -4.57
N ASP A 115 -26.15 17.96 -4.13
CA ASP A 115 -27.25 18.40 -5.01
C ASP A 115 -26.91 19.68 -5.79
N GLN A 116 -25.95 20.46 -5.29
CA GLN A 116 -25.44 21.67 -5.93
C GLN A 116 -24.35 21.37 -6.97
N PHE A 117 -23.82 20.14 -7.03
CA PHE A 117 -22.67 19.79 -7.86
C PHE A 117 -22.86 20.15 -9.32
N GLU A 118 -23.93 19.67 -9.96
CA GLU A 118 -24.12 19.90 -11.40
C GLU A 118 -24.27 21.39 -11.75
N THR A 119 -24.90 22.18 -10.88
CA THR A 119 -25.10 23.61 -11.08
C THR A 119 -23.78 24.37 -11.03
N VAL A 120 -22.95 24.09 -10.01
CA VAL A 120 -21.63 24.71 -9.87
C VAL A 120 -20.69 24.22 -10.97
N PHE A 121 -20.65 22.91 -11.22
CA PHE A 121 -19.79 22.30 -12.24
C PHE A 121 -20.05 22.87 -13.63
N LYS A 122 -21.31 23.13 -14.00
CA LYS A 122 -21.64 23.79 -15.29
C LYS A 122 -21.00 25.17 -15.43
N GLN A 123 -20.90 25.94 -14.34
CA GLN A 123 -20.25 27.26 -14.36
C GLN A 123 -18.73 27.12 -14.57
N LEU A 124 -18.11 26.18 -13.86
CA LEU A 124 -16.67 25.90 -14.01
C LEU A 124 -16.33 25.42 -15.41
N MET A 125 -17.16 24.54 -15.98
CA MET A 125 -17.00 24.05 -17.36
C MET A 125 -17.10 25.15 -18.41
N ALA A 126 -17.82 26.25 -18.15
CA ALA A 126 -17.86 27.39 -19.07
C ALA A 126 -16.55 28.17 -19.13
N GLU A 127 -15.69 28.03 -18.11
CA GLU A 127 -14.40 28.71 -18.01
C GLU A 127 -13.21 27.81 -18.34
N ALA A 128 -13.30 26.52 -18.04
CA ALA A 128 -12.21 25.56 -18.24
C ALA A 128 -12.00 25.22 -19.72
N GLU A 129 -10.73 25.15 -20.13
CA GLU A 129 -10.33 24.66 -21.46
C GLU A 129 -9.99 23.17 -21.42
N HIS A 130 -9.43 22.69 -20.30
CA HIS A 130 -9.01 21.31 -20.08
C HIS A 130 -9.70 20.71 -18.84
N VAL A 131 -10.02 19.41 -18.90
CA VAL A 131 -10.62 18.64 -17.80
C VAL A 131 -9.77 17.43 -17.51
N TYR A 132 -9.14 17.41 -16.34
CA TYR A 132 -8.39 16.27 -15.82
C TYR A 132 -9.36 15.29 -15.14
N LEU A 133 -9.38 14.07 -15.66
CA LEU A 133 -10.22 12.98 -15.16
C LEU A 133 -9.34 11.91 -14.51
N ASN A 134 -9.81 11.36 -13.39
CA ASN A 134 -9.08 10.35 -12.65
C ASN A 134 -9.44 8.93 -13.11
N THR A 135 -8.43 8.08 -13.27
CA THR A 135 -8.55 6.70 -13.75
C THR A 135 -7.59 5.82 -12.97
N ASN A 136 -7.94 4.55 -12.75
CA ASN A 136 -7.00 3.60 -12.17
C ASN A 136 -6.05 3.08 -13.27
N GLU A 137 -4.86 3.67 -13.37
CA GLU A 137 -3.83 3.30 -14.35
C GLU A 137 -2.66 2.55 -13.71
N HIS A 138 -2.85 1.99 -12.51
CA HIS A 138 -1.83 1.20 -11.85
C HIS A 138 -1.52 -0.07 -12.66
N LEU A 139 -0.23 -0.45 -12.77
CA LEU A 139 0.20 -1.58 -13.62
C LEU A 139 -0.36 -2.94 -13.20
N ARG A 140 -0.79 -3.06 -11.94
CA ARG A 140 -1.43 -4.27 -11.39
C ARG A 140 -2.96 -4.17 -11.32
N ALA A 141 -3.55 -3.08 -11.81
CA ALA A 141 -5.00 -2.93 -11.80
C ALA A 141 -5.65 -3.92 -12.78
N ASN A 142 -6.63 -4.66 -12.29
CA ASN A 142 -7.52 -5.48 -13.10
C ASN A 142 -8.97 -5.24 -12.67
N THR A 143 -9.55 -4.13 -13.13
CA THR A 143 -10.87 -3.67 -12.72
C THR A 143 -11.89 -3.98 -13.82
N GLU A 144 -12.71 -5.01 -13.62
CA GLU A 144 -13.79 -5.36 -14.54
C GLU A 144 -15.09 -4.59 -14.24
N MET A 145 -15.35 -4.28 -12.96
CA MET A 145 -16.54 -3.54 -12.54
C MET A 145 -16.42 -2.05 -12.87
N GLN A 146 -17.50 -1.46 -13.41
CA GLN A 146 -17.57 -0.02 -13.63
C GLN A 146 -17.56 0.75 -12.29
N THR A 147 -16.51 1.54 -12.07
CA THR A 147 -16.32 2.35 -10.86
C THR A 147 -17.13 3.65 -10.89
N ARG A 148 -17.18 4.36 -9.75
CA ARG A 148 -17.77 5.71 -9.66
C ARG A 148 -17.09 6.69 -10.62
N GLU A 149 -15.77 6.62 -10.74
CA GLU A 149 -15.00 7.43 -11.70
C GLU A 149 -15.38 7.10 -13.14
N ASP A 150 -15.51 5.82 -13.50
CA ASP A 150 -15.91 5.42 -14.86
C ASP A 150 -17.27 6.00 -15.25
N ARG A 151 -18.25 5.92 -14.33
CA ARG A 151 -19.59 6.51 -14.54
C ARG A 151 -19.54 8.03 -14.66
N PHE A 152 -18.71 8.68 -13.83
CA PHE A 152 -18.51 10.12 -13.91
C PHE A 152 -17.85 10.54 -15.23
N ILE A 153 -16.83 9.83 -15.68
CA ILE A 153 -16.11 10.08 -16.94
C ILE A 153 -17.07 9.97 -18.11
N GLU A 154 -17.87 8.92 -18.17
CA GLU A 154 -18.86 8.71 -19.23
C GLU A 154 -19.88 9.87 -19.26
N TRP A 155 -20.44 10.21 -18.10
CA TRP A 155 -21.36 11.34 -17.98
C TRP A 155 -20.72 12.68 -18.40
N CYS A 156 -19.50 12.95 -17.94
CA CYS A 156 -18.80 14.20 -18.18
C CYS A 156 -18.47 14.37 -19.67
N LYS A 157 -17.95 13.32 -20.32
CA LYS A 157 -17.64 13.32 -21.75
C LYS A 157 -18.89 13.44 -22.62
N LYS A 158 -19.99 12.81 -22.21
CA LYS A 158 -21.28 12.94 -22.90
C LYS A 158 -21.87 14.35 -22.78
N LYS A 159 -21.76 14.96 -21.60
CA LYS A 159 -22.37 16.29 -21.32
C LYS A 159 -21.54 17.45 -21.86
N TYR A 160 -20.21 17.31 -21.93
CA TYR A 160 -19.28 18.37 -22.33
C TYR A 160 -18.34 17.94 -23.47
N PRO A 161 -18.84 17.39 -24.59
CA PRO A 161 -18.03 16.70 -25.59
C PRO A 161 -17.01 17.59 -26.33
N ALA A 162 -17.15 18.92 -26.24
CA ALA A 162 -16.27 19.88 -26.90
C ALA A 162 -15.01 20.22 -26.09
N HIS A 163 -14.93 19.80 -24.82
CA HIS A 163 -13.77 20.05 -23.95
C HIS A 163 -12.60 19.12 -24.26
N ARG A 164 -11.40 19.55 -23.87
CA ARG A 164 -10.19 18.71 -23.94
C ARG A 164 -10.04 17.94 -22.64
N TYR A 165 -9.81 16.64 -22.74
CA TYR A 165 -9.68 15.75 -21.58
C TYR A 165 -8.23 15.33 -21.37
N GLU A 166 -7.80 15.34 -20.12
CA GLU A 166 -6.45 15.00 -19.67
C GLU A 166 -6.51 13.92 -18.57
N ARG A 167 -5.38 13.28 -18.30
CA ARG A 167 -5.28 12.18 -17.32
C ARG A 167 -4.72 12.70 -15.99
N SER A 168 -5.44 12.48 -14.89
CA SER A 168 -4.94 12.77 -13.55
C SER A 168 -3.92 11.73 -13.05
N ALA A 169 -4.08 10.47 -13.45
CA ALA A 169 -3.33 9.34 -12.86
C ALA A 169 -1.80 9.48 -12.96
N PRO A 170 -1.18 9.89 -14.09
CA PRO A 170 0.27 10.08 -14.13
C PRO A 170 0.77 11.15 -13.16
N VAL A 171 -0.03 12.21 -12.93
CA VAL A 171 0.29 13.24 -11.93
C VAL A 171 0.16 12.66 -10.52
N MET A 172 -0.90 11.90 -10.25
CA MET A 172 -1.12 11.25 -8.96
C MET A 172 0.00 10.26 -8.63
N HIS A 173 0.41 9.42 -9.58
CA HIS A 173 1.53 8.51 -9.42
C HIS A 173 2.82 9.25 -9.07
N LYS A 174 3.08 10.41 -9.70
CA LYS A 174 4.25 11.23 -9.41
C LYS A 174 4.23 11.74 -7.97
N ILE A 175 3.14 12.40 -7.57
CA ILE A 175 3.09 13.09 -6.26
C ILE A 175 2.90 12.13 -5.09
N ARG A 176 2.18 11.01 -5.25
CA ARG A 176 1.99 9.99 -4.20
C ARG A 176 3.25 9.15 -3.95
N SER A 177 4.09 8.99 -4.98
CA SER A 177 5.29 8.17 -4.85
C SER A 177 6.31 8.76 -3.87
N VAL A 178 6.39 10.10 -3.75
CA VAL A 178 7.32 10.84 -2.89
C VAL A 178 6.59 11.34 -1.64
N LYS A 179 6.92 10.77 -0.49
CA LYS A 179 6.15 10.96 0.74
C LYS A 179 6.54 12.27 1.44
N HIS A 180 5.54 13.02 1.88
CA HIS A 180 5.72 14.14 2.80
C HIS A 180 6.07 13.61 4.22
N PRO A 181 6.82 14.36 5.05
CA PRO A 181 7.17 13.91 6.41
C PRO A 181 5.98 13.45 7.27
N ILE A 182 4.82 14.13 7.17
CA ILE A 182 3.59 13.71 7.86
C ILE A 182 3.13 12.31 7.41
N GLU A 183 3.29 11.97 6.13
CA GLU A 183 2.94 10.64 5.63
C GLU A 183 3.90 9.58 6.17
N LEU A 184 5.20 9.90 6.24
CA LEU A 184 6.20 9.02 6.84
C LEU A 184 5.91 8.73 8.32
N ASP A 185 5.43 9.73 9.07
CA ASP A 185 5.00 9.54 10.47
C ASP A 185 3.78 8.60 10.57
N LEU A 186 2.82 8.71 9.65
CA LEU A 186 1.65 7.84 9.59
C LEU A 186 2.04 6.39 9.21
N MET A 187 2.93 6.23 8.22
CA MET A 187 3.48 4.93 7.83
C MET A 187 4.30 4.29 8.95
N GLN A 188 5.13 5.06 9.66
CA GLN A 188 5.86 4.58 10.84
C GLN A 188 4.88 4.12 11.93
N LYS A 189 3.73 4.80 12.10
CA LYS A 189 2.69 4.35 13.04
C LYS A 189 2.02 3.05 12.58
N ALA A 190 1.77 2.87 11.28
CA ALA A 190 1.31 1.59 10.74
C ALA A 190 2.33 0.46 11.03
N CYS A 191 3.62 0.68 10.74
CA CYS A 191 4.71 -0.26 11.03
C CYS A 191 4.80 -0.61 12.53
N ASN A 192 4.64 0.37 13.42
CA ASN A 192 4.65 0.15 14.88
C ASN A 192 3.45 -0.70 15.35
N ILE A 193 2.31 -0.62 14.65
CA ILE A 193 1.16 -1.49 14.93
C ILE A 193 1.45 -2.91 14.42
N THR A 194 2.04 -3.03 13.24
CA THR A 194 2.50 -4.29 12.66
C THR A 194 3.50 -5.01 13.56
N GLU A 195 4.46 -4.27 14.16
CA GLU A 195 5.39 -4.79 15.18
C GLU A 195 4.65 -5.47 16.33
N LYS A 196 3.61 -4.84 16.87
CA LYS A 196 2.83 -5.39 17.99
C LYS A 196 2.11 -6.68 17.59
N GLY A 197 1.56 -6.71 16.38
CA GLY A 197 0.99 -7.93 15.79
C GLY A 197 2.01 -9.06 15.71
N PHE A 198 3.19 -8.80 15.13
CA PHE A 198 4.25 -9.80 15.02
C PHE A 198 4.76 -10.28 16.39
N ARG A 199 5.04 -9.37 17.33
CA ARG A 199 5.52 -9.76 18.67
C ARG A 199 4.53 -10.65 19.42
N ARG A 200 3.23 -10.48 19.17
CA ARG A 200 2.20 -11.34 19.74
C ARG A 200 2.24 -12.76 19.16
N THR A 201 2.55 -12.92 17.87
CA THR A 201 2.66 -14.27 17.28
C THR A 201 3.82 -15.06 17.88
N LEU A 202 4.93 -14.41 18.22
CA LEU A 202 6.09 -15.06 18.85
C LEU A 202 5.73 -15.77 20.17
N GLN A 203 4.77 -15.26 20.92
CA GLN A 203 4.32 -15.86 22.20
C GLN A 203 3.20 -16.90 22.03
N PHE A 204 2.55 -16.90 20.87
CA PHE A 204 1.37 -17.72 20.61
C PHE A 204 1.71 -18.99 19.81
N VAL A 205 2.57 -18.85 18.81
CA VAL A 205 2.88 -19.91 17.84
C VAL A 205 3.60 -21.07 18.53
N LYS A 206 3.00 -22.26 18.39
CA LYS A 206 3.53 -23.54 18.85
C LYS A 206 2.95 -24.67 18.03
N PRO A 207 3.54 -25.88 18.04
CA PRO A 207 2.99 -27.01 17.30
C PRO A 207 1.53 -27.28 17.67
N GLY A 208 0.71 -27.36 16.63
CA GLY A 208 -0.69 -27.74 16.70
C GLY A 208 -1.71 -26.62 16.69
N VAL A 209 -1.30 -25.36 16.77
CA VAL A 209 -2.18 -24.21 16.48
C VAL A 209 -2.56 -24.19 14.99
N MET A 210 -3.69 -23.58 14.68
CA MET A 210 -4.16 -23.39 13.31
C MET A 210 -3.64 -22.06 12.75
N GLU A 211 -3.38 -21.99 11.44
CA GLU A 211 -2.95 -20.76 10.76
C GLU A 211 -3.91 -19.58 11.05
N TYR A 212 -5.24 -19.78 10.95
CA TYR A 212 -6.23 -18.75 11.29
C TYR A 212 -6.22 -18.32 12.77
N GLU A 213 -5.75 -19.15 13.70
CA GLU A 213 -5.63 -18.73 15.11
C GLU A 213 -4.53 -17.68 15.27
N ILE A 214 -3.46 -17.80 14.48
CA ILE A 214 -2.38 -16.80 14.42
C ILE A 214 -2.89 -15.52 13.76
N GLU A 215 -3.68 -15.64 12.68
CA GLU A 215 -4.36 -14.49 12.05
C GLU A 215 -5.22 -13.72 13.07
N ALA A 216 -5.98 -14.44 13.92
CA ALA A 216 -6.82 -13.85 14.96
C ALA A 216 -6.01 -13.05 16.00
N GLU A 217 -4.82 -13.54 16.36
CA GLU A 217 -3.92 -12.84 17.29
C GLU A 217 -3.39 -11.54 16.67
N ILE A 218 -3.03 -11.55 15.38
CA ILE A 218 -2.53 -10.36 14.68
C ILE A 218 -3.62 -9.29 14.58
N ILE A 219 -4.82 -9.64 14.09
CA ILE A 219 -5.90 -8.66 13.93
C ILE A 219 -6.36 -8.08 15.27
N HIS A 220 -6.30 -8.87 16.35
CA HIS A 220 -6.57 -8.38 17.70
C HIS A 220 -5.65 -7.21 18.06
N GLU A 221 -4.34 -7.32 17.82
CA GLU A 221 -3.39 -6.22 18.07
C GLU A 221 -3.62 -5.02 17.16
N PHE A 222 -4.02 -5.25 15.91
CA PHE A 222 -4.26 -4.15 14.99
C PHE A 222 -5.45 -3.31 15.46
N ILE A 223 -6.59 -3.95 15.70
CA ILE A 223 -7.83 -3.27 16.05
C ILE A 223 -7.71 -2.51 17.37
N ARG A 224 -7.11 -3.13 18.41
CA ARG A 224 -6.93 -2.45 19.71
C ARG A 224 -5.97 -1.27 19.65
N ASN A 225 -5.08 -1.22 18.65
CA ASN A 225 -4.17 -0.11 18.39
C ASN A 225 -4.70 0.87 17.34
N ARG A 226 -6.02 0.93 17.15
CA ARG A 226 -6.73 1.88 16.27
C ARG A 226 -6.47 1.70 14.76
N SER A 227 -5.89 0.57 14.34
CA SER A 227 -5.83 0.20 12.93
C SER A 227 -7.24 -0.10 12.39
N ARG A 228 -7.43 0.12 11.08
CA ARG A 228 -8.64 -0.36 10.38
C ARG A 228 -8.67 -1.90 10.34
N GLY A 229 -7.51 -2.53 10.32
CA GLY A 229 -7.30 -3.96 10.23
C GLY A 229 -6.06 -4.25 9.41
N PHE A 230 -6.10 -5.35 8.65
CA PHE A 230 -5.06 -5.65 7.67
C PHE A 230 -5.13 -4.70 6.47
N ALA A 231 -3.97 -4.30 5.96
CA ALA A 231 -3.83 -3.54 4.71
C ALA A 231 -4.20 -4.37 3.47
N TYR A 232 -4.03 -5.69 3.55
CA TYR A 232 -4.33 -6.70 2.53
C TYR A 232 -4.66 -8.02 3.22
N THR A 233 -5.25 -8.99 2.52
CA THR A 233 -5.53 -10.31 3.11
C THR A 233 -4.21 -10.96 3.58
N PRO A 234 -4.07 -11.29 4.87
CA PRO A 234 -2.82 -11.83 5.40
C PRO A 234 -2.55 -13.23 4.85
N ILE A 235 -1.28 -13.55 4.67
CA ILE A 235 -0.80 -14.90 4.35
C ILE A 235 -0.22 -15.49 5.62
N ILE A 236 -0.77 -16.60 6.08
CA ILE A 236 -0.27 -17.34 7.24
C ILE A 236 -0.04 -18.79 6.81
N ALA A 237 1.19 -19.10 6.39
CA ALA A 237 1.49 -20.28 5.60
C ALA A 237 2.54 -21.18 6.27
N SER A 238 2.11 -22.29 6.87
CA SER A 238 2.99 -23.27 7.51
C SER A 238 3.54 -24.32 6.53
N GLY A 239 4.83 -24.61 6.64
CA GLY A 239 5.51 -25.66 5.87
C GLY A 239 5.36 -25.44 4.36
N LYS A 240 4.87 -26.46 3.65
CA LYS A 240 4.72 -26.41 2.18
C LYS A 240 3.82 -25.29 1.67
N ASN A 241 2.88 -24.80 2.50
CA ASN A 241 1.99 -23.70 2.11
C ASN A 241 2.79 -22.42 1.85
N ALA A 242 3.93 -22.22 2.52
CA ALA A 242 4.81 -21.07 2.32
C ALA A 242 5.42 -21.00 0.91
N CYS A 243 5.32 -22.07 0.11
CA CYS A 243 5.73 -22.10 -1.29
C CYS A 243 4.64 -21.62 -2.27
N VAL A 244 3.45 -21.28 -1.78
CA VAL A 244 2.36 -20.65 -2.56
C VAL A 244 2.36 -19.16 -2.24
N LEU A 245 2.78 -18.33 -3.21
CA LEU A 245 3.09 -16.91 -2.97
C LEU A 245 1.93 -16.10 -2.38
N HIS A 246 0.69 -16.39 -2.79
CA HIS A 246 -0.54 -15.74 -2.31
C HIS A 246 -1.46 -16.74 -1.61
N TYR A 247 -0.92 -17.55 -0.70
CA TYR A 247 -1.70 -18.46 0.14
C TYR A 247 -2.59 -17.68 1.11
N ILE A 248 -3.91 -17.75 0.97
CA ILE A 248 -4.85 -16.98 1.80
C ILE A 248 -5.89 -17.84 2.50
N GLU A 249 -5.85 -19.17 2.29
CA GLU A 249 -6.79 -20.09 2.91
C GLU A 249 -6.60 -20.16 4.44
N ASN A 250 -5.36 -19.97 4.92
CA ASN A 250 -4.98 -19.87 6.34
C ASN A 250 -5.68 -20.91 7.25
N ASN A 251 -5.81 -22.15 6.80
CA ASN A 251 -6.68 -23.14 7.44
C ASN A 251 -6.01 -24.48 7.75
N GLN A 252 -4.69 -24.56 7.66
CA GLN A 252 -3.93 -25.74 8.03
C GLN A 252 -3.40 -25.66 9.46
N LYS A 253 -3.11 -26.85 10.01
CA LYS A 253 -2.49 -27.01 11.33
C LYS A 253 -0.98 -26.84 11.22
N CYS A 254 -0.39 -25.98 12.04
CA CYS A 254 1.06 -25.79 12.11
C CYS A 254 1.72 -27.00 12.79
N LYS A 255 2.72 -27.63 12.16
CA LYS A 255 3.35 -28.84 12.70
C LYS A 255 4.73 -28.58 13.30
N ASP A 256 5.12 -29.46 14.21
CA ASP A 256 6.48 -29.47 14.76
C ASP A 256 7.52 -29.63 13.64
N GLY A 257 8.60 -28.85 13.73
CA GLY A 257 9.68 -28.81 12.74
C GLY A 257 9.40 -27.99 11.48
N GLU A 258 8.18 -27.50 11.25
CA GLU A 258 7.87 -26.60 10.12
C GLU A 258 8.32 -25.15 10.41
N VAL A 259 8.53 -24.39 9.33
CA VAL A 259 8.61 -22.92 9.39
C VAL A 259 7.28 -22.37 8.90
N ILE A 260 6.80 -21.33 9.57
CA ILE A 260 5.66 -20.56 9.11
C ILE A 260 6.14 -19.25 8.49
N LEU A 261 5.62 -18.94 7.31
CA LEU A 261 5.75 -17.64 6.65
C LEU A 261 4.48 -16.85 6.97
N MET A 262 4.66 -15.65 7.53
CA MET A 262 3.58 -14.74 7.83
C MET A 262 3.84 -13.43 7.09
N ASP A 263 2.96 -13.09 6.15
CA ASP A 263 2.98 -11.85 5.40
C ASP A 263 1.69 -11.09 5.69
N PHE A 264 1.83 -9.98 6.39
CA PHE A 264 0.72 -9.15 6.85
C PHE A 264 1.19 -7.74 7.18
N GLY A 265 0.28 -6.77 7.10
CA GLY A 265 0.58 -5.41 7.53
C GLY A 265 -0.66 -4.69 8.03
N ALA A 266 -0.48 -3.80 8.99
CA ALA A 266 -1.55 -2.97 9.51
C ALA A 266 -1.81 -1.79 8.57
N GLU A 267 -3.06 -1.33 8.55
CA GLU A 267 -3.43 -0.04 7.96
C GLU A 267 -3.76 1.00 9.03
N TYR A 268 -3.02 2.12 9.02
CA TYR A 268 -3.30 3.27 9.87
C TYR A 268 -3.48 4.52 9.04
N ALA A 269 -4.61 5.22 9.25
CA ALA A 269 -4.88 6.48 8.56
C ALA A 269 -4.87 6.38 7.02
N ASN A 270 -5.34 5.25 6.48
CA ASN A 270 -5.26 4.83 5.07
C ASN A 270 -3.86 4.48 4.56
N TYR A 271 -2.80 4.62 5.36
CA TYR A 271 -1.46 4.19 4.99
C TYR A 271 -1.21 2.74 5.40
N CYS A 272 -0.72 1.97 4.45
CA CYS A 272 -0.36 0.57 4.61
C CYS A 272 1.05 0.45 5.20
N SER A 273 1.25 -0.66 5.90
CA SER A 273 2.56 -1.26 6.10
C SER A 273 2.53 -2.65 5.47
N ASP A 274 3.70 -3.24 5.19
CA ASP A 274 3.83 -4.55 4.57
C ASP A 274 5.03 -5.30 5.14
N LEU A 275 4.75 -6.40 5.86
CA LEU A 275 5.75 -7.15 6.61
C LEU A 275 5.61 -8.62 6.28
N THR A 276 6.71 -9.22 5.82
CA THR A 276 6.91 -10.66 5.85
C THR A 276 7.95 -11.06 6.90
N ARG A 277 7.60 -12.03 7.75
CA ARG A 277 8.50 -12.72 8.67
C ARG A 277 8.28 -14.22 8.65
N CYS A 278 9.37 -14.96 8.84
CA CYS A 278 9.32 -16.41 9.00
C CYS A 278 9.83 -16.81 10.39
N ILE A 279 9.13 -17.74 11.05
CA ILE A 279 9.52 -18.27 12.37
C ILE A 279 9.38 -19.79 12.42
N PRO A 280 10.17 -20.51 13.23
CA PRO A 280 10.03 -21.95 13.38
C PRO A 280 8.84 -22.24 14.29
N VAL A 281 7.93 -23.12 13.88
CA VAL A 281 6.68 -23.39 14.62
C VAL A 281 6.94 -23.87 16.06
N ASN A 282 8.07 -24.54 16.29
CA ASN A 282 8.47 -25.05 17.61
C ASN A 282 9.48 -24.16 18.35
N GLY A 283 9.71 -22.93 17.88
CA GLY A 283 10.65 -21.99 18.50
C GLY A 283 12.13 -22.26 18.21
N LYS A 284 12.48 -23.21 17.33
CA LYS A 284 13.88 -23.46 16.94
C LYS A 284 14.04 -23.87 15.47
N PHE A 285 14.82 -23.09 14.73
CA PHE A 285 15.15 -23.42 13.36
C PHE A 285 16.13 -24.60 13.30
N THR A 286 15.88 -25.52 12.37
CA THR A 286 16.87 -26.52 11.96
C THR A 286 18.05 -25.86 11.25
N LYS A 287 19.17 -26.58 11.13
CA LYS A 287 20.35 -26.09 10.40
C LYS A 287 19.98 -25.65 8.96
N ARG A 288 19.21 -26.47 8.24
CA ARG A 288 18.81 -26.17 6.85
C ARG A 288 17.93 -24.92 6.78
N GLN A 289 16.97 -24.78 7.69
CA GLN A 289 16.13 -23.59 7.75
C GLN A 289 16.95 -22.33 8.07
N LYS A 290 17.90 -22.39 9.02
CA LYS A 290 18.82 -21.28 9.33
C LYS A 290 19.68 -20.88 8.13
N GLU A 291 20.17 -21.85 7.35
CA GLU A 291 20.97 -21.58 6.15
C GLU A 291 20.18 -20.78 5.11
N VAL A 292 18.96 -21.22 4.79
CA VAL A 292 18.07 -20.54 3.83
C VAL A 292 17.61 -19.18 4.37
N TYR A 293 17.23 -19.11 5.64
CA TYR A 293 16.82 -17.86 6.29
C TYR A 293 17.91 -16.78 6.21
N ASN A 294 19.12 -17.13 6.63
CA ASN A 294 20.23 -16.18 6.62
C ASN A 294 20.67 -15.79 5.21
N ALA A 295 20.47 -16.66 4.22
CA ALA A 295 20.65 -16.29 2.81
C ALA A 295 19.66 -15.19 2.39
N VAL A 296 18.36 -15.39 2.65
CA VAL A 296 17.33 -14.37 2.36
C VAL A 296 17.62 -13.07 3.09
N LEU A 297 17.99 -13.13 4.38
CA LEU A 297 18.33 -11.96 5.19
C LEU A 297 19.50 -11.17 4.59
N ARG A 298 20.57 -11.86 4.13
CA ARG A 298 21.67 -11.20 3.43
C ARG A 298 21.22 -10.54 2.13
N VAL A 299 20.42 -11.22 1.31
CA VAL A 299 19.89 -10.61 0.07
C VAL A 299 19.09 -9.36 0.40
N LYS A 300 18.21 -9.41 1.42
CA LYS A 300 17.36 -8.29 1.84
C LYS A 300 18.17 -7.09 2.31
N ASN A 301 19.20 -7.33 3.12
CA ASN A 301 20.07 -6.27 3.63
C ASN A 301 20.91 -5.62 2.52
N GLU A 302 21.42 -6.40 1.57
CA GLU A 302 22.15 -5.83 0.42
C GLU A 302 21.22 -5.13 -0.57
N ALA A 303 20.05 -5.70 -0.86
CA ALA A 303 19.01 -5.06 -1.69
C ALA A 303 18.61 -3.70 -1.12
N THR A 304 18.37 -3.60 0.18
CA THR A 304 18.03 -2.33 0.84
C THR A 304 19.07 -1.24 0.53
N LYS A 305 20.37 -1.54 0.55
CA LYS A 305 21.43 -0.55 0.30
C LYS A 305 21.47 -0.04 -1.14
N LEU A 306 20.94 -0.80 -2.09
CA LEU A 306 20.91 -0.44 -3.51
C LEU A 306 19.82 0.59 -3.86
N LEU A 307 18.79 0.74 -3.01
CA LEU A 307 17.72 1.72 -3.22
C LEU A 307 18.23 3.14 -2.91
N ARG A 308 18.75 3.81 -3.93
CA ARG A 308 19.33 5.16 -3.83
C ARG A 308 18.74 6.09 -4.90
N PRO A 309 18.72 7.42 -4.66
CA PRO A 309 18.29 8.36 -5.67
C PRO A 309 19.07 8.18 -6.99
N GLY A 310 18.36 8.22 -8.12
CA GLY A 310 18.93 8.05 -9.46
C GLY A 310 18.93 6.61 -9.99
N VAL A 311 18.71 5.59 -9.14
CA VAL A 311 18.65 4.19 -9.57
C VAL A 311 17.33 3.90 -10.28
N MET A 312 17.38 3.14 -11.37
CA MET A 312 16.18 2.58 -12.03
C MET A 312 15.77 1.26 -11.36
N LEU A 313 14.47 1.06 -11.12
CA LEU A 313 13.99 -0.13 -10.41
C LEU A 313 14.25 -1.45 -11.17
N ASP A 314 14.28 -1.42 -12.50
CA ASP A 314 14.60 -2.61 -13.29
C ASP A 314 16.08 -3.00 -13.18
N GLU A 315 16.99 -2.01 -13.14
CA GLU A 315 18.41 -2.21 -12.87
C GLU A 315 18.63 -2.73 -11.44
N TYR A 316 17.92 -2.15 -10.48
CA TYR A 316 17.89 -2.62 -9.09
C TYR A 316 17.50 -4.10 -8.99
N HIS A 317 16.40 -4.53 -9.63
CA HIS A 317 15.98 -5.95 -9.61
C HIS A 317 17.01 -6.88 -10.26
N LYS A 318 17.70 -6.43 -11.32
CA LYS A 318 18.78 -7.20 -11.95
C LYS A 318 19.97 -7.39 -10.99
N GLU A 319 20.38 -6.35 -10.28
CA GLU A 319 21.47 -6.45 -9.29
C GLU A 319 21.09 -7.34 -8.10
N VAL A 320 19.87 -7.24 -7.59
CA VAL A 320 19.37 -8.16 -6.55
C VAL A 320 19.36 -9.60 -7.05
N GLY A 321 18.97 -9.83 -8.31
CA GLY A 321 19.03 -11.15 -8.95
C GLY A 321 20.42 -11.79 -8.86
N LYS A 322 21.49 -11.03 -9.12
CA LYS A 322 22.87 -11.52 -9.01
C LYS A 322 23.25 -11.90 -7.58
N ILE A 323 22.81 -11.11 -6.59
CA ILE A 323 23.03 -11.41 -5.17
C ILE A 323 22.31 -12.70 -4.80
N MET A 324 21.06 -12.86 -5.25
CA MET A 324 20.28 -14.08 -5.04
C MET A 324 20.94 -15.30 -5.68
N GLU A 325 21.43 -15.21 -6.92
CA GLU A 325 22.19 -16.30 -7.58
C GLU A 325 23.39 -16.74 -6.73
N SER A 326 24.14 -15.77 -6.19
CA SER A 326 25.29 -16.09 -5.33
C SER A 326 24.87 -16.83 -4.06
N GLU A 327 23.73 -16.51 -3.47
CA GLU A 327 23.23 -17.20 -2.28
C GLU A 327 22.68 -18.60 -2.62
N LEU A 328 21.95 -18.75 -3.73
CA LEU A 328 21.43 -20.04 -4.18
C LEU A 328 22.55 -21.03 -4.54
N LEU A 329 23.67 -20.56 -5.09
CA LEU A 329 24.88 -21.37 -5.30
C LEU A 329 25.45 -21.91 -3.98
N LYS A 330 25.54 -21.06 -2.94
CA LYS A 330 26.04 -21.47 -1.61
C LYS A 330 25.11 -22.52 -0.98
N LEU A 331 23.79 -22.38 -1.19
CA LEU A 331 22.77 -23.31 -0.74
C LEU A 331 22.67 -24.59 -1.58
N LYS A 332 23.38 -24.66 -2.72
CA LYS A 332 23.35 -25.76 -3.71
C LYS A 332 21.97 -26.00 -4.33
N LEU A 333 21.17 -24.94 -4.47
CA LEU A 333 19.85 -24.98 -5.12
C LEU A 333 19.94 -24.80 -6.65
N ILE A 334 21.03 -24.16 -7.08
CA ILE A 334 21.49 -24.03 -8.46
C ILE A 334 23.00 -24.30 -8.51
N ASP A 335 23.54 -24.54 -9.70
CA ASP A 335 24.98 -24.67 -9.95
C ASP A 335 25.51 -23.69 -11.02
N LYS A 336 26.81 -23.76 -11.31
CA LYS A 336 27.46 -22.88 -12.30
C LYS A 336 26.98 -23.15 -13.73
N THR A 337 26.51 -24.37 -14.01
CA THR A 337 25.96 -24.76 -15.30
C THR A 337 24.60 -24.09 -15.50
N ASP A 338 23.77 -24.03 -14.47
CA ASP A 338 22.48 -23.31 -14.50
C ASP A 338 22.69 -21.84 -14.89
N ILE A 339 23.63 -21.15 -14.21
CA ILE A 339 23.93 -19.75 -14.48
C ILE A 339 24.54 -19.56 -15.88
N LYS A 340 25.45 -20.45 -16.30
CA LYS A 340 26.07 -20.37 -17.64
C LYS A 340 25.03 -20.51 -18.75
N ASN A 341 24.00 -21.33 -18.54
CA ASN A 341 22.99 -21.65 -19.55
C ASN A 341 21.67 -20.88 -19.33
N GLN A 342 21.64 -19.88 -18.45
CA GLN A 342 20.42 -19.20 -18.09
C GLN A 342 19.82 -18.38 -19.24
N ASN A 343 18.50 -18.27 -19.25
CA ASN A 343 17.80 -17.31 -20.09
C ASN A 343 17.93 -15.91 -19.45
N PRO A 344 18.44 -14.89 -20.15
CA PRO A 344 18.48 -13.53 -19.62
C PRO A 344 17.10 -12.99 -19.19
N GLU A 345 16.02 -13.40 -19.86
CA GLU A 345 14.64 -13.02 -19.51
C GLU A 345 14.09 -13.83 -18.32
N TRP A 346 14.70 -14.97 -18.01
CA TRP A 346 14.34 -15.81 -16.88
C TRP A 346 15.59 -16.43 -16.23
N PRO A 347 16.37 -15.62 -15.48
CA PRO A 347 17.65 -16.05 -14.94
C PRO A 347 17.51 -17.21 -13.97
N ALA A 348 18.61 -17.93 -13.69
CA ALA A 348 18.59 -19.18 -12.93
C ALA A 348 17.96 -19.01 -11.53
N TYR A 349 18.14 -17.84 -10.89
CA TYR A 349 17.54 -17.59 -9.57
C TYR A 349 16.01 -17.63 -9.56
N LYS A 350 15.35 -17.36 -10.71
CA LYS A 350 13.88 -17.37 -10.83
C LYS A 350 13.28 -18.74 -10.54
N LYS A 351 14.08 -19.81 -10.54
CA LYS A 351 13.69 -21.15 -10.07
C LYS A 351 13.18 -21.14 -8.62
N ASN A 352 13.84 -20.38 -7.74
CA ASN A 352 13.52 -20.34 -6.31
C ASN A 352 13.08 -18.95 -5.82
N PHE A 353 13.22 -17.90 -6.65
CA PHE A 353 12.80 -16.54 -6.35
C PHE A 353 12.15 -15.88 -7.58
N MET A 354 10.85 -16.12 -7.78
CA MET A 354 10.14 -15.80 -9.03
C MET A 354 9.47 -14.41 -9.09
N HIS A 355 9.20 -13.78 -7.95
CA HIS A 355 8.58 -12.45 -7.89
C HIS A 355 9.60 -11.30 -7.98
N GLY A 356 9.13 -10.06 -7.91
CA GLY A 356 9.97 -8.85 -7.82
C GLY A 356 10.45 -8.63 -6.38
N THR A 357 11.50 -7.82 -6.20
CA THR A 357 12.06 -7.55 -4.86
C THR A 357 11.40 -6.38 -4.15
N SER A 358 10.79 -5.46 -4.89
CA SER A 358 10.27 -4.22 -4.32
C SER A 358 9.11 -3.69 -5.13
N HIS A 359 8.16 -3.08 -4.43
CA HIS A 359 7.14 -2.22 -5.00
C HIS A 359 6.97 -0.95 -4.17
N PHE A 360 6.38 0.09 -4.76
CA PHE A 360 5.97 1.27 -4.00
C PHE A 360 4.96 0.87 -2.92
N ILE A 361 5.02 1.52 -1.77
CA ILE A 361 4.05 1.38 -0.68
C ILE A 361 3.67 2.75 -0.11
N GLY A 362 2.42 2.91 0.31
CA GLY A 362 1.87 4.15 0.84
C GLY A 362 0.39 4.02 1.15
N LEU A 363 -0.47 4.74 0.42
CA LEU A 363 -1.92 4.68 0.61
C LEU A 363 -2.56 3.37 0.13
N ASP A 364 -1.90 2.70 -0.80
CA ASP A 364 -2.16 1.31 -1.18
C ASP A 364 -0.92 0.46 -0.85
N THR A 365 -1.10 -0.85 -0.67
CA THR A 365 0.02 -1.78 -0.43
C THR A 365 0.94 -1.83 -1.66
N HIS A 366 0.36 -2.10 -2.82
CA HIS A 366 1.01 -1.86 -4.12
C HIS A 366 0.66 -0.44 -4.57
N ASP A 367 1.44 0.54 -4.09
CA ASP A 367 1.15 1.96 -4.24
C ASP A 367 1.44 2.51 -5.63
N ALA A 368 0.85 3.67 -5.90
CA ALA A 368 1.06 4.41 -7.12
C ALA A 368 2.50 4.92 -7.25
N GLY A 369 3.07 4.80 -8.44
CA GLY A 369 4.41 5.30 -8.75
C GLY A 369 4.76 5.25 -10.23
N LEU A 370 5.77 6.03 -10.62
CA LEU A 370 6.28 6.08 -11.98
C LEU A 370 7.46 5.09 -12.13
N TRP A 371 7.14 3.86 -12.53
CA TRP A 371 8.10 2.75 -12.68
C TRP A 371 9.19 2.97 -13.76
N HIS A 372 9.05 4.01 -14.58
CA HIS A 372 9.98 4.39 -15.64
C HIS A 372 10.77 5.67 -15.30
N GLU A 373 10.58 6.23 -14.11
CA GLU A 373 11.42 7.31 -13.59
C GLU A 373 12.41 6.76 -12.56
N PRO A 374 13.58 7.39 -12.40
CA PRO A 374 14.54 6.98 -11.38
C PRO A 374 13.97 7.19 -9.97
N VAL A 375 14.43 6.36 -9.04
CA VAL A 375 14.16 6.48 -7.62
C VAL A 375 14.56 7.87 -7.11
N GLN A 376 13.75 8.43 -6.20
CA GLN A 376 13.97 9.73 -5.58
C GLN A 376 13.95 9.61 -4.05
N ALA A 377 14.54 10.60 -3.37
CA ALA A 377 14.43 10.70 -1.92
C ALA A 377 12.96 10.79 -1.47
N ASN A 378 12.67 10.21 -0.30
CA ASN A 378 11.35 10.06 0.29
C ASN A 378 10.38 9.15 -0.49
N MET A 379 10.82 8.45 -1.54
CA MET A 379 10.07 7.29 -2.01
C MET A 379 10.15 6.16 -0.97
N VAL A 380 9.07 5.41 -0.83
CA VAL A 380 8.98 4.28 0.10
C VAL A 380 8.70 3.01 -0.69
N PHE A 381 9.49 1.97 -0.41
CA PHE A 381 9.42 0.67 -1.06
C PHE A 381 9.41 -0.46 -0.03
N THR A 382 8.79 -1.57 -0.38
CA THR A 382 9.08 -2.86 0.26
C THR A 382 10.43 -3.41 -0.22
N VAL A 383 11.10 -4.23 0.60
CA VAL A 383 12.27 -5.02 0.19
C VAL A 383 12.08 -6.46 0.63
N GLU A 384 11.58 -7.29 -0.28
CA GLU A 384 10.93 -8.59 0.01
C GLU A 384 11.55 -9.79 -0.73
N PRO A 385 12.87 -10.04 -0.69
CA PRO A 385 13.40 -11.26 -1.31
C PRO A 385 12.87 -12.52 -0.60
N GLY A 386 12.75 -13.60 -1.36
CA GLY A 386 12.36 -14.90 -0.83
C GLY A 386 13.00 -16.07 -1.56
N ILE A 387 13.11 -17.21 -0.88
CA ILE A 387 13.57 -18.49 -1.43
C ILE A 387 12.49 -19.53 -1.11
N TYR A 388 11.96 -20.16 -2.16
CA TYR A 388 10.92 -21.19 -2.07
C TYR A 388 11.45 -22.52 -2.60
N ILE A 389 11.34 -23.57 -1.79
CA ILE A 389 11.89 -24.91 -2.04
C ILE A 389 10.77 -25.95 -1.81
N PRO A 390 9.85 -26.14 -2.78
CA PRO A 390 8.69 -27.01 -2.61
C PRO A 390 9.03 -28.45 -2.21
N GLU A 391 10.15 -28.98 -2.71
CA GLU A 391 10.67 -30.32 -2.39
C GLU A 391 11.12 -30.48 -0.93
N GLU A 392 11.48 -29.38 -0.27
CA GLU A 392 11.81 -29.34 1.17
C GLU A 392 10.60 -28.89 2.02
N GLY A 393 9.50 -28.46 1.40
CA GLY A 393 8.37 -27.84 2.09
C GLY A 393 8.78 -26.56 2.84
N LEU A 394 9.74 -25.81 2.30
CA LEU A 394 10.34 -24.65 2.94
C LEU A 394 10.23 -23.41 2.04
N GLY A 395 9.49 -22.41 2.49
CA GLY A 395 9.48 -21.06 1.91
C GLY A 395 9.92 -20.05 2.94
N ILE A 396 10.89 -19.21 2.60
CA ILE A 396 11.30 -18.08 3.43
C ILE A 396 11.22 -16.80 2.60
N ARG A 397 10.48 -15.81 3.08
CA ARG A 397 10.50 -14.43 2.59
C ARG A 397 10.70 -13.52 3.78
N LEU A 398 11.49 -12.46 3.61
CA LEU A 398 11.72 -11.46 4.63
C LEU A 398 11.55 -10.10 3.99
N GLU A 399 10.74 -9.26 4.60
CA GLU A 399 10.30 -8.01 4.00
C GLU A 399 10.21 -6.90 5.03
N ASP A 400 10.69 -5.72 4.64
CA ASP A 400 10.56 -4.49 5.41
C ASP A 400 10.22 -3.30 4.49
N ASP A 401 9.53 -2.32 5.06
CA ASP A 401 9.29 -1.01 4.45
C ASP A 401 10.48 -0.06 4.66
N VAL A 402 11.03 0.49 3.57
CA VAL A 402 12.21 1.37 3.59
C VAL A 402 11.99 2.70 2.87
N VAL A 403 12.48 3.77 3.48
CA VAL A 403 12.41 5.15 2.97
C VAL A 403 13.74 5.53 2.35
N VAL A 404 13.76 5.79 1.04
CA VAL A 404 14.95 6.25 0.33
C VAL A 404 15.38 7.62 0.88
N GLN A 405 16.65 7.73 1.27
CA GLN A 405 17.22 8.98 1.75
C GLN A 405 17.87 9.78 0.61
N GLU A 406 17.99 11.09 0.77
CA GLU A 406 18.76 11.92 -0.15
C GLU A 406 20.24 11.51 -0.16
N ASN A 407 20.78 11.16 1.02
CA ASN A 407 22.13 10.66 1.21
C ASN A 407 22.12 9.51 2.23
N GLY A 408 23.00 8.52 2.04
CA GLY A 408 23.13 7.38 2.94
C GLY A 408 22.20 6.22 2.58
N ASP A 409 22.12 5.24 3.48
CA ASP A 409 21.28 4.06 3.30
C ASP A 409 19.81 4.38 3.62
N PRO A 410 18.83 3.68 3.00
CA PRO A 410 17.43 3.86 3.32
C PRO A 410 17.10 3.67 4.80
N VAL A 411 16.17 4.47 5.30
CA VAL A 411 15.64 4.32 6.66
C VAL A 411 14.61 3.21 6.68
N ASN A 412 14.87 2.16 7.45
CA ASN A 412 13.93 1.06 7.65
C ASN A 412 12.88 1.42 8.73
N LEU A 413 11.60 1.48 8.32
CA LEU A 413 10.47 1.77 9.21
C LEU A 413 10.16 0.61 10.16
N MET A 414 10.62 -0.60 9.82
CA MET A 414 10.38 -1.85 10.54
C MET A 414 11.61 -2.36 11.32
N ARG A 415 12.64 -1.51 11.47
CA ARG A 415 13.91 -1.85 12.15
C ARG A 415 13.79 -2.40 13.58
N ASN A 416 12.66 -2.18 14.26
CA ASN A 416 12.41 -2.67 15.62
C ASN A 416 11.70 -4.04 15.65
N ILE A 417 11.29 -4.56 14.50
CA ILE A 417 10.59 -5.84 14.37
C ILE A 417 11.64 -6.95 14.26
N PRO A 418 11.68 -7.91 15.21
CA PRO A 418 12.71 -8.95 15.25
C PRO A 418 12.85 -9.68 13.90
N ILE A 419 14.09 -9.87 13.48
CA ILE A 419 14.44 -10.51 12.21
C ILE A 419 15.71 -11.37 12.32
N GLU A 420 16.53 -11.18 13.34
CA GLU A 420 17.69 -12.05 13.53
C GLU A 420 17.23 -13.40 14.10
N VAL A 421 17.81 -14.49 13.60
CA VAL A 421 17.43 -15.86 13.98
C VAL A 421 17.49 -16.06 15.50
N ASP A 422 18.58 -15.61 16.12
CA ASP A 422 18.81 -15.80 17.55
C ASP A 422 17.82 -14.96 18.38
N GLU A 423 17.50 -13.73 17.95
CA GLU A 423 16.49 -12.89 18.62
C GLU A 423 15.08 -13.52 18.55
N ILE A 424 14.71 -14.09 17.39
CA ILE A 424 13.44 -14.78 17.23
C ILE A 424 13.37 -16.02 18.13
N GLU A 425 14.40 -16.87 18.11
CA GLU A 425 14.45 -18.06 18.97
C GLU A 425 14.40 -17.67 20.46
N ASP A 426 15.15 -16.65 20.88
CA ASP A 426 15.14 -16.18 22.27
C ASP A 426 13.75 -15.69 22.70
N LEU A 427 13.06 -14.91 21.86
CA LEU A 427 11.72 -14.38 22.17
C LEU A 427 10.64 -15.46 22.22
N MET A 428 10.73 -16.49 21.38
CA MET A 428 9.76 -17.59 21.37
C MET A 428 9.92 -18.56 22.54
N ASN A 429 11.09 -18.59 23.19
CA ASN A 429 11.42 -19.53 24.27
C ASN A 429 11.42 -18.87 25.67
N GLN A 430 10.81 -17.69 25.82
CA GLN A 430 10.66 -16.95 27.08
C GLN A 430 9.53 -17.46 27.99
#